data_AF-A0A925FYV8-F1
#
_entry.id   AF-A0A925FYV8-F1
#
_cell.length_a   1.000
_cell.length_b   1.000
_cell.length_c   1.000
_cell.angle_alpha   90.00
_cell.angle_beta   90.00
_cell.angle_gamma   90.00
#
_symmetry.space_group_name_H-M   'P 1'
#
loop_
_entity.id
_entity.type
_entity.pdbx_description
1 polymer ?
#
loop_
_entity_poly.entity_id
_entity_poly.type
_entity_poly.pdbx_seq_one_letter_code
_entity_poly.pdbx_strand_id
1 'polypeptide(L)'
;IILVLERTRMIGVLKALGARDRSIRRIFLYQGSIITITGIGGGNLVALLLSWMQQKYGFISLPEEMYYISKAEVRLEWWHVVLVDAGTFIVSFLILIIPTLIVHLIQPVKAIQFR
;
A
#
# COMPACT_ATOMS: atom_id res chain seq x y z
N ILE A 1 4.37 -7.41 -4.66
CA ILE A 1 5.44 -8.42 -4.89
C ILE A 1 5.39 -8.99 -6.31
N ILE A 2 4.22 -9.42 -6.82
CA ILE A 2 4.03 -9.90 -8.21
C ILE A 2 4.56 -8.90 -9.27
N LEU A 3 4.33 -7.59 -9.08
CA LEU A 3 4.82 -6.53 -9.97
C LEU A 3 6.33 -6.61 -10.29
N VAL A 4 7.14 -7.07 -9.34
CA VAL A 4 8.60 -7.15 -9.50
C VAL A 4 9.00 -8.40 -10.27
N LEU A 5 8.34 -9.53 -9.98
CA LEU A 5 8.53 -10.81 -10.68
C LEU A 5 8.11 -10.73 -12.16
N GLU A 6 7.05 -10.00 -12.46
CA GLU A 6 6.57 -9.79 -13.83
C GLU A 6 7.51 -8.87 -14.63
N ARG A 7 8.22 -7.97 -13.95
CA ARG A 7 9.15 -7.00 -14.56
C ARG A 7 10.62 -7.43 -14.48
N THR A 8 10.92 -8.65 -14.02
CA THR A 8 12.30 -9.17 -13.89
C THR A 8 13.08 -9.12 -15.20
N ARG A 9 12.42 -9.39 -16.34
CA ARG A 9 13.03 -9.31 -17.69
C ARG A 9 13.47 -7.89 -18.04
N MET A 10 12.64 -6.90 -17.72
CA MET A 10 12.92 -5.48 -17.96
C MET A 10 14.11 -5.00 -17.11
N ILE A 11 14.20 -5.46 -15.85
CA ILE A 11 15.34 -5.21 -14.96
C ILE A 11 16.63 -5.78 -15.57
N GLY A 12 16.58 -7.01 -16.10
CA GLY A 12 17.72 -7.67 -16.75
C GLY A 12 18.23 -6.90 -17.96
N VAL A 13 17.33 -6.43 -18.83
CA VAL A 13 17.68 -5.62 -20.02
C VAL A 13 18.27 -4.27 -19.60
N LEU A 14 17.67 -3.56 -18.64
CA LEU A 14 18.19 -2.29 -18.14
C LEU A 14 19.60 -2.44 -17.56
N LYS A 15 19.85 -3.49 -16.78
CA LYS A 15 21.19 -3.82 -16.27
C LYS A 15 22.19 -4.11 -17.39
N ALA A 16 21.79 -4.86 -18.41
CA ALA A 16 22.65 -5.18 -19.56
C ALA A 16 23.02 -3.93 -20.37
N LEU A 17 22.13 -2.93 -20.42
CA LEU A 17 22.37 -1.62 -21.03
C LEU A 17 23.20 -0.66 -20.14
N GLY A 18 23.65 -1.10 -18.96
CA GLY A 18 24.50 -0.31 -18.05
C GLY A 18 23.74 0.48 -16.98
N ALA A 19 22.44 0.26 -16.78
CA ALA A 19 21.70 0.93 -15.72
C ALA A 19 22.17 0.46 -14.33
N ARG A 20 22.46 1.44 -13.44
CA ARG A 20 22.80 1.16 -12.04
C ARG A 20 21.58 0.67 -11.26
N ASP A 21 21.81 -0.27 -10.34
CA ASP A 21 20.80 -0.80 -9.41
C ASP A 21 20.03 0.29 -8.66
N ARG A 22 20.71 1.39 -8.31
CA ARG A 22 20.09 2.53 -7.60
C ARG A 22 19.01 3.24 -8.42
N SER A 23 19.11 3.20 -9.76
CA SER A 23 18.10 3.77 -10.66
C SER A 23 16.87 2.87 -10.70
N ILE A 24 17.08 1.56 -10.87
CA ILE A 24 16.01 0.56 -10.89
C ILE A 24 15.25 0.55 -9.56
N ARG A 25 15.98 0.61 -8.43
CA ARG A 25 15.37 0.74 -7.10
C ARG A 25 14.49 1.98 -6.97
N ARG A 26 14.90 3.13 -7.51
CA ARG A 26 14.09 4.35 -7.47
C ARG A 26 12.77 4.20 -8.23
N ILE A 27 12.77 3.52 -9.38
CA ILE A 27 11.56 3.29 -10.17
C ILE A 27 10.55 2.46 -9.36
N PHE A 28 10.99 1.37 -8.73
CA PHE A 28 10.11 0.54 -7.92
C PHE A 28 9.59 1.24 -6.67
N LEU A 29 10.44 2.02 -5.99
CA LEU A 29 10.00 2.84 -4.87
C LEU A 29 8.97 3.88 -5.30
N TYR A 30 9.18 4.56 -6.43
CA TYR A 30 8.21 5.53 -6.95
C TYR A 30 6.86 4.89 -7.28
N GLN A 31 6.87 3.76 -8.00
CA GLN A 31 5.65 3.04 -8.35
C GLN A 31 4.92 2.54 -7.10
N GLY A 32 5.65 1.96 -6.15
CA GLY A 32 5.10 1.51 -4.88
C GLY A 32 4.50 2.65 -4.04
N SER A 33 5.18 3.80 -3.98
CA SER A 33 4.68 4.99 -3.29
C SER A 33 3.40 5.53 -3.93
N ILE A 34 3.33 5.59 -5.26
CA ILE A 34 2.12 6.04 -5.97
C ILE A 34 0.94 5.13 -5.63
N ILE A 35 1.12 3.80 -5.71
CA ILE A 35 0.07 2.83 -5.38
C ILE A 35 -0.36 2.95 -3.92
N THR A 36 0.60 3.17 -3.00
CA THR A 36 0.31 3.31 -1.57
C THR A 36 -0.50 4.59 -1.31
N ILE A 37 -0.10 5.71 -1.88
CA ILE A 37 -0.78 7.00 -1.71
C ILE A 37 -2.19 6.96 -2.29
N THR A 38 -2.36 6.41 -3.50
CA THR A 38 -3.69 6.29 -4.12
C THR A 38 -4.58 5.32 -3.35
N GLY A 39 -4.01 4.23 -2.81
CA GLY A 39 -4.72 3.28 -1.95
C GLY A 39 -5.18 3.91 -0.64
N ILE A 40 -4.31 4.64 0.06
CA ILE A 40 -4.65 5.37 1.30
C ILE A 40 -5.71 6.43 1.01
N GLY A 41 -5.51 7.24 -0.03
CA GLY A 41 -6.47 8.29 -0.41
C GLY A 41 -7.85 7.73 -0.76
N GLY A 42 -7.91 6.66 -1.55
CA GLY A 42 -9.16 5.98 -1.88
C GLY A 42 -9.82 5.33 -0.66
N GLY A 43 -9.03 4.68 0.20
CA GLY A 43 -9.49 4.07 1.45
C GLY A 43 -10.11 5.09 2.41
N ASN A 44 -9.45 6.23 2.61
CA ASN A 44 -9.97 7.32 3.43
C ASN A 44 -11.28 7.89 2.89
N LEU A 45 -11.38 8.06 1.57
CA LEU A 45 -12.60 8.56 0.94
C LEU A 45 -13.78 7.59 1.19
N VAL A 46 -13.55 6.29 1.01
CA VAL A 46 -14.55 5.26 1.29
C VAL A 46 -14.89 5.20 2.78
N ALA A 47 -13.91 5.27 3.68
CA ALA A 47 -14.12 5.24 5.12
C ALA A 47 -14.94 6.43 5.62
N LEU A 48 -14.66 7.63 5.12
CA LEU A 48 -15.44 8.84 5.43
C LEU A 48 -16.86 8.75 4.86
N LEU A 49 -17.02 8.26 3.63
CA LEU A 49 -18.34 8.08 3.01
C LEU A 49 -19.19 7.08 3.82
N LEU A 50 -18.61 5.94 4.19
CA LEU A 50 -19.27 4.94 5.03
C LEU A 50 -19.62 5.49 6.40
N SER A 51 -18.72 6.24 7.04
CA SER A 51 -18.96 6.88 8.33
C SER A 51 -20.12 7.88 8.26
N TRP A 52 -20.19 8.67 7.18
CA TRP A 52 -21.29 9.61 6.96
C TRP A 52 -22.62 8.90 6.69
N MET A 53 -22.61 7.85 5.86
CA MET A 53 -23.81 7.03 5.61
C MET A 53 -24.29 6.34 6.88
N GLN A 54 -23.37 5.85 7.72
CA GLN A 54 -23.68 5.23 9.01
C GLN A 54 -24.34 6.22 9.98
N GLN A 55 -23.87 7.48 10.05
CA GLN A 55 -24.52 8.52 10.87
C GLN A 55 -25.92 8.86 10.37
N LYS A 56 -26.11 8.93 9.04
CA LYS A 56 -27.38 9.33 8.41
C LYS A 56 -28.45 8.22 8.45
N TYR A 57 -28.06 6.98 8.17
CA TYR A 57 -29.00 5.86 8.03
C TYR A 57 -29.04 4.95 9.26
N GLY A 58 -28.04 4.99 10.15
CA GLY A 58 -28.03 4.18 11.38
C GLY A 58 -28.07 2.67 11.09
N PHE A 59 -27.31 2.20 10.10
CA PHE A 59 -27.37 0.79 9.64
C PHE A 59 -26.90 -0.23 10.69
N ILE A 60 -26.12 0.20 11.68
CA ILE A 60 -25.63 -0.63 12.80
C ILE A 60 -26.14 -0.01 14.09
N SER A 61 -27.28 -0.51 14.57
CA SER A 61 -27.80 -0.24 15.92
C SER A 61 -27.36 -1.37 16.84
N LEU A 62 -26.64 -1.04 17.91
CA LEU A 62 -26.33 -2.02 18.96
C LEU A 62 -27.60 -2.27 19.78
N PRO A 63 -27.99 -3.53 20.06
CA PRO A 63 -29.10 -3.82 20.94
C PRO A 63 -28.81 -3.24 22.34
N GLU A 64 -29.70 -2.35 22.77
CA GLU A 64 -29.57 -1.46 23.95
C GLU A 64 -29.40 -2.19 25.30
N GLU A 65 -29.50 -3.52 25.34
CA GLU A 65 -29.47 -4.30 26.58
C GLU A 65 -28.06 -4.52 27.16
N MET A 66 -26.99 -4.32 26.39
CA MET A 66 -25.60 -4.55 26.84
C MET A 66 -24.69 -3.32 26.76
N TYR A 67 -25.11 -2.24 26.11
CA TYR A 67 -24.34 -1.00 25.98
C TYR A 67 -25.32 0.18 26.05
N TYR A 68 -25.19 1.04 27.06
CA TYR A 68 -25.99 2.24 27.31
C TYR A 68 -25.81 3.35 26.23
N ILE A 69 -25.78 2.99 24.95
CA ILE A 69 -25.61 3.92 23.82
C ILE A 69 -26.48 3.41 22.65
N SER A 70 -27.62 4.07 22.41
CA SER A 70 -28.63 3.73 21.38
C SER A 70 -28.17 3.83 19.91
N LYS A 71 -26.97 4.35 19.65
CA LYS A 71 -26.37 4.43 18.31
C LYS A 71 -24.88 4.19 18.39
N ALA A 72 -24.31 3.45 17.44
CA ALA A 72 -22.87 3.48 17.19
C ALA A 72 -22.50 4.89 16.68
N GLU A 73 -22.31 5.84 17.59
CA GLU A 73 -21.78 7.16 17.27
C GLU A 73 -20.37 6.96 16.71
N VAL A 74 -20.22 7.14 15.40
CA VAL A 74 -18.92 7.12 14.74
C VAL A 74 -18.18 8.39 15.14
N ARG A 75 -17.44 8.32 16.25
CA ARG A 75 -16.51 9.37 16.67
C ARG A 75 -15.24 9.27 15.83
N LEU A 76 -15.23 10.02 14.73
CA LEU A 76 -14.06 10.19 13.88
C LEU A 76 -13.09 11.16 14.57
N GLU A 77 -12.13 10.60 15.30
CA GLU A 77 -10.99 11.37 15.76
C GLU A 77 -9.90 11.38 14.69
N TRP A 78 -9.59 12.57 14.19
CA TRP A 78 -8.56 12.78 13.16
C TRP A 78 -7.20 12.22 13.56
N TRP A 79 -6.89 12.17 14.86
CA TRP A 79 -5.66 11.58 15.36
C TRP A 79 -5.54 10.10 15.01
N HIS A 80 -6.61 9.32 15.16
CA HIS A 80 -6.62 7.90 14.80
C HIS A 80 -6.44 7.67 13.30
N VAL A 81 -7.08 8.51 12.47
CA VAL A 81 -6.94 8.44 11.00
C VAL A 81 -5.49 8.66 10.59
N VAL A 82 -4.85 9.72 11.11
CA VAL A 82 -3.45 10.02 10.81
C VAL A 82 -2.52 8.91 11.29
N LEU A 83 -2.78 8.32 12.46
CA LEU A 83 -1.96 7.24 13.02
C LEU A 83 -2.06 5.96 12.17
N VAL A 84 -3.27 5.62 11.71
CA VAL A 84 -3.51 4.48 10.82
C VAL A 84 -2.89 4.71 9.44
N ASP A 85 -3.03 5.90 8.87
CA ASP A 85 -2.42 6.26 7.58
C ASP A 85 -0.89 6.20 7.66
N ALA A 86 -0.31 6.79 8.70
CA ALA A 86 1.13 6.77 8.93
C ALA A 86 1.64 5.33 9.14
N GLY A 87 0.94 4.53 9.94
CA GLY A 87 1.27 3.13 10.17
C GLY A 87 1.20 2.31 8.88
N THR A 88 0.14 2.48 8.10
CA THR A 88 -0.06 1.80 6.81
C THR A 88 1.02 2.19 5.80
N PHE A 89 1.39 3.47 5.75
CA PHE A 89 2.46 3.96 4.90
C PHE A 89 3.82 3.36 5.29
N ILE A 90 4.15 3.35 6.58
CA ILE A 90 5.41 2.77 7.09
C ILE A 90 5.48 1.28 6.77
N VAL A 91 4.42 0.51 7.05
CA VAL A 91 4.38 -0.93 6.77
C VAL A 91 4.52 -1.19 5.27
N SER A 92 3.78 -0.45 4.44
CA SER A 92 3.86 -0.57 2.98
C SER A 92 5.26 -0.23 2.46
N PHE A 93 5.89 0.81 3.01
CA PHE A 93 7.24 1.22 2.65
C PHE A 93 8.28 0.16 3.04
N LEU A 94 8.18 -0.43 4.24
CA LEU A 94 9.05 -1.53 4.69
C LEU A 94 8.90 -2.76 3.79
N ILE A 95 7.68 -3.12 3.41
CA ILE A 95 7.41 -4.23 2.49
C ILE A 95 8.01 -3.96 1.10
N LEU A 96 7.98 -2.71 0.62
CA LEU A 96 8.59 -2.32 -0.66
C LEU A 96 10.12 -2.39 -0.65
N ILE A 97 10.77 -2.26 0.52
CA ILE A 97 12.22 -2.40 0.62
C ILE A 97 12.67 -3.83 0.29
N ILE A 98 11.92 -4.85 0.74
CA ILE A 98 12.25 -6.27 0.52
C ILE A 98 12.55 -6.60 -0.95
N PRO A 99 11.64 -6.36 -1.92
CA PRO A 99 11.91 -6.65 -3.32
C PRO A 99 13.01 -5.77 -3.91
N THR A 100 13.21 -4.54 -3.42
CA THR A 100 14.32 -3.70 -3.91
C THR A 100 15.69 -4.22 -3.51
N LEU A 101 15.80 -4.92 -2.38
CA LEU A 101 17.03 -5.60 -1.99
C LEU A 101 17.29 -6.82 -2.87
N ILE A 102 16.23 -7.55 -3.26
CA ILE A 102 16.32 -8.70 -4.17
C ILE A 102 16.84 -8.28 -5.55
N VAL A 103 16.63 -7.04 -6.01
CA VAL A 103 17.14 -6.53 -7.30
C VAL A 103 18.68 -6.66 -7.43
N HIS A 104 19.42 -6.54 -6.33
CA HIS A 104 20.87 -6.73 -6.34
C HIS A 104 21.29 -8.19 -6.59
N LEU A 105 20.47 -9.16 -6.19
CA LEU A 105 20.71 -10.59 -6.40
C LEU A 105 20.35 -11.07 -7.81
N ILE A 106 19.63 -10.27 -8.60
CA ILE A 106 19.28 -10.61 -9.98
C ILE A 106 20.52 -10.48 -10.87
N GLN A 107 21.11 -11.64 -11.20
CA GLN A 107 22.20 -11.74 -12.16
C GLN A 107 21.66 -11.59 -13.60
N PRO A 108 22.16 -10.62 -14.39
CA PRO A 108 21.64 -10.34 -15.75
C PRO A 108 21.76 -11.55 -16.69
N VAL A 109 22.80 -12.38 -16.52
CA VAL A 109 23.01 -13.62 -17.29
C VAL A 109 21.86 -14.61 -17.08
N LYS A 110 21.41 -14.82 -15.83
CA LYS A 110 20.26 -15.69 -15.56
C LYS A 110 18.94 -15.05 -15.99
N ALA A 111 18.76 -13.74 -15.86
CA ALA A 111 17.50 -13.07 -16.21
C ALA A 111 17.19 -13.05 -17.72
N ILE A 112 18.23 -13.06 -18.57
CA ILE A 112 18.09 -13.09 -20.04
C ILE A 112 18.10 -14.54 -20.56
N GLN A 113 18.76 -15.45 -19.84
CA GLN A 113 18.90 -16.85 -20.20
C GLN A 113 17.96 -17.73 -19.35
N PHE A 114 16.65 -17.56 -19.51
CA PHE A 114 15.69 -18.61 -19.24
C PHE A 114 14.93 -18.91 -20.53
N ARG A 115 15.03 -20.17 -20.96
CA ARG A 115 14.12 -20.78 -21.94
C ARG A 115 12.67 -20.61 -21.50
#